data_AF-A0A5K1ASI4-F1
#
_entry.id   AF-A0A5K1ASI4-F1
#
_cell.length_a   1.000
_cell.length_b   1.000
_cell.length_c   1.000
_cell.angle_alpha   90.00
_cell.angle_beta   90.00
_cell.angle_gamma   90.00
#
_symmetry.space_group_name_H-M   'P 1'
#
loop_
_entity.id
_entity.type
_entity.pdbx_description
1 polymer ?
#
loop_
_entity_poly.entity_id
_entity_poly.type
_entity_poly.pdbx_seq_one_letter_code
_entity_poly.pdbx_strand_id
1 'polypeptide(L)'
;NPSYWGKVCFLSTPDGENCGLVKNLAVTGLVSTSLLDVPLDKLVDCGMEDIDDSSLSSLHGRFKIFLNGEWVGLCEDSITFVSNLKNLRRSLIINPQ
;
A
#
# COMPACT_ATOMS: atom_id res chain seq x y z
N ASN A 1 -5.00 -19.59 4.70
CA ASN A 1 -3.87 -18.63 4.63
C ASN A 1 -4.10 -17.56 5.69
N PRO A 2 -3.11 -17.25 6.55
CA PRO A 2 -3.26 -16.19 7.57
C PRO A 2 -3.72 -14.83 7.04
N SER A 3 -3.48 -14.53 5.76
CA SER A 3 -3.90 -13.28 5.11
C SER A 3 -5.42 -13.11 4.90
N TYR A 4 -6.22 -14.14 5.18
CA TYR A 4 -7.68 -14.12 5.00
C TYR A 4 -8.43 -13.42 6.13
N TRP A 5 -7.80 -13.25 7.29
CA TRP A 5 -8.43 -12.67 8.47
C TRP A 5 -9.03 -11.28 8.16
N GLY A 6 -10.31 -11.10 8.50
CA GLY A 6 -11.06 -9.86 8.28
C GLY A 6 -11.48 -9.58 6.82
N LYS A 7 -11.03 -10.38 5.85
CA LYS A 7 -11.34 -10.21 4.41
C LYS A 7 -12.25 -11.31 3.87
N VAL A 8 -12.01 -12.57 4.23
CA VAL A 8 -12.75 -13.75 3.74
C VAL A 8 -13.39 -14.47 4.91
N CYS A 9 -14.63 -14.95 4.73
CA CYS A 9 -15.32 -15.78 5.70
C CYS A 9 -14.63 -17.14 5.85
N PHE A 10 -14.22 -17.50 7.07
CA PHE A 10 -13.48 -18.74 7.34
C PHE A 10 -14.37 -19.99 7.35
N LEU A 11 -15.69 -19.83 7.54
CA LEU A 11 -16.64 -20.94 7.60
C LEU A 11 -17.32 -21.24 6.26
N SER A 12 -17.48 -20.22 5.41
CA SER A 12 -18.35 -20.33 4.24
C SER A 12 -17.55 -20.69 2.99
N THR A 13 -17.34 -21.99 2.80
CA THR A 13 -16.80 -22.61 1.59
C THR A 13 -17.57 -23.91 1.31
N PRO A 14 -17.85 -24.27 0.04
CA PRO A 14 -18.54 -25.52 -0.27
C PRO A 14 -17.66 -26.74 0.04
N ASP A 15 -18.29 -27.88 0.30
CA ASP A 15 -17.61 -29.17 0.42
C ASP A 15 -17.15 -29.71 -0.96
N GLY A 16 -16.32 -30.75 -0.92
CA GLY A 16 -15.86 -31.46 -2.12
C GLY A 16 -14.73 -30.74 -2.86
N GLU A 17 -14.73 -30.85 -4.19
CA GLU A 17 -13.65 -30.32 -5.05
C GLU A 17 -13.46 -28.80 -4.96
N ASN A 18 -14.51 -28.08 -4.59
CA ASN A 18 -14.51 -26.61 -4.49
C ASN A 18 -14.11 -26.09 -3.11
N CYS A 19 -13.83 -26.98 -2.15
CA CYS A 19 -13.44 -26.61 -0.80
C CYS A 19 -12.14 -25.80 -0.81
N GLY A 20 -12.22 -24.56 -0.32
CA GLY A 20 -11.10 -23.61 -0.31
C GLY A 20 -10.82 -22.91 -1.65
N LEU A 21 -11.52 -23.25 -2.73
CA LEU A 21 -11.49 -22.53 -4.01
C LEU A 21 -12.55 -21.43 -4.02
N VAL A 22 -13.80 -21.78 -3.73
CA VAL A 22 -14.89 -20.83 -3.60
C VAL A 22 -14.84 -20.19 -2.20
N LYS A 23 -14.76 -18.87 -2.19
CA LYS A 23 -14.61 -18.05 -0.97
C LYS A 23 -15.68 -16.99 -0.94
N ASN A 24 -16.24 -16.78 0.24
CA ASN A 24 -17.19 -15.72 0.50
C ASN A 24 -16.51 -14.57 1.24
N LEU A 25 -16.86 -13.33 0.90
CA LEU A 25 -16.35 -12.13 1.56
C LEU A 25 -16.78 -12.11 3.04
N ALA A 26 -15.92 -11.62 3.93
CA ALA A 26 -16.32 -11.33 5.30
C ALA A 26 -17.31 -10.15 5.33
N VAL A 27 -18.13 -10.04 6.38
CA VAL A 27 -19.07 -8.90 6.57
C VAL A 27 -18.34 -7.55 6.58
N THR A 28 -17.10 -7.52 7.07
CA THR A 28 -16.23 -6.34 7.09
C THR A 28 -15.33 -6.23 5.87
N GLY A 29 -15.42 -7.16 4.92
CA GLY A 29 -14.58 -7.16 3.74
C GLY A 29 -14.94 -6.00 2.82
N LEU A 30 -13.90 -5.29 2.36
CA LEU A 30 -14.03 -4.20 1.38
C LEU A 30 -13.20 -4.57 0.15
N VAL A 31 -13.75 -4.30 -1.03
CA VAL A 31 -13.03 -4.40 -2.30
C VAL A 31 -12.64 -2.98 -2.70
N SER A 32 -11.35 -2.73 -2.88
CA SER A 32 -10.89 -1.45 -3.43
C SER A 32 -11.45 -1.28 -4.83
N THR A 33 -12.05 -0.13 -5.09
CA THR A 33 -12.39 0.31 -6.44
C THR A 33 -11.17 1.01 -7.03
N SER A 34 -10.97 0.93 -8.34
CA SER A 34 -9.89 1.66 -9.05
C SER A 34 -10.03 3.15 -8.79
N LEU A 35 -9.29 3.64 -7.80
CA LEU A 35 -9.25 5.02 -7.36
C LEU A 35 -7.89 5.62 -7.67
N LEU A 36 -7.96 6.91 -7.98
CA LEU A 36 -6.91 7.80 -8.46
C LEU A 36 -5.58 7.57 -7.75
N ASP A 37 -4.51 7.48 -8.55
CA ASP A 37 -3.15 7.36 -8.04
C ASP A 37 -2.86 8.44 -6.99
N VAL A 38 -2.17 8.04 -5.91
CA VAL A 38 -1.63 9.01 -4.96
C VAL A 38 -0.75 9.97 -5.75
N PRO A 39 -1.05 11.28 -5.77
CA PRO A 39 -0.24 12.22 -6.53
C PRO A 39 1.20 12.17 -6.03
N LEU A 40 2.17 12.10 -6.95
CA LEU A 40 3.61 12.08 -6.60
C LEU A 40 3.97 13.27 -5.71
N ASP A 41 3.36 14.43 -5.95
CA ASP A 41 3.49 15.64 -5.13
C ASP A 41 3.22 15.38 -3.64
N LYS A 42 2.27 14.49 -3.31
CA LYS A 42 1.96 14.14 -1.91
C LYS A 42 3.01 13.24 -1.29
N LEU A 43 3.70 12.44 -2.08
CA LEU A 43 4.84 11.66 -1.62
C LEU A 43 6.04 12.59 -1.37
N VAL A 44 6.26 13.58 -2.24
CA VAL A 44 7.27 14.63 -2.05
C VAL A 44 6.97 15.44 -0.78
N ASP A 45 5.72 15.85 -0.56
CA ASP A 45 5.28 16.51 0.68
C ASP A 45 5.60 15.67 1.95
N CYS A 46 5.70 14.35 1.83
CA CYS A 46 6.04 13.44 2.93
C CYS A 46 7.55 13.22 3.12
N GLY A 47 8.40 13.77 2.25
CA GLY A 47 9.86 13.59 2.28
C GLY A 47 10.38 12.55 1.27
N MET A 48 9.66 12.31 0.18
CA MET A 48 10.21 11.59 -0.97
C MET A 48 11.13 12.50 -1.78
N GLU A 49 12.28 11.97 -2.17
CA GLU A 49 13.20 12.54 -3.16
C GLU A 49 13.09 11.77 -4.47
N ASP A 50 13.19 12.49 -5.59
CA ASP A 50 13.22 11.91 -6.92
C ASP A 50 14.46 11.03 -7.13
N ILE A 51 14.36 10.12 -8.08
CA ILE A 51 15.48 9.25 -8.45
C ILE A 51 16.41 10.05 -9.36
N ASP A 52 17.47 10.61 -8.78
CA ASP A 52 18.57 11.16 -9.55
C ASP A 52 19.55 10.04 -9.92
N ASP A 53 19.88 9.92 -11.22
CA ASP A 53 20.84 8.93 -11.75
C ASP A 53 22.29 9.13 -11.22
N SER A 54 22.55 10.22 -10.48
CA SER A 54 23.88 10.59 -10.02
C SER A 54 24.31 9.81 -8.75
N SER A 55 24.95 8.68 -9.01
CA SER A 55 25.76 7.82 -8.11
C SER A 55 25.00 6.84 -7.21
N LEU A 56 25.27 5.55 -7.44
CA LEU A 56 24.88 4.42 -6.58
C LEU A 56 25.25 4.60 -5.09
N SER A 57 26.24 5.45 -4.81
CA SER A 57 26.65 5.82 -3.46
C SER A 57 25.58 6.58 -2.69
N SER A 58 24.77 7.40 -3.38
CA SER A 58 23.65 8.14 -2.78
C SER A 58 22.50 7.24 -2.33
N LEU A 59 22.39 6.03 -2.88
CA LEU A 59 21.34 5.06 -2.54
C LEU A 59 21.62 4.32 -1.22
N HIS A 60 22.88 4.29 -0.78
CA HIS A 60 23.26 3.49 0.38
C HIS A 60 22.67 4.07 1.68
N GLY A 61 21.85 3.29 2.37
CA GLY A 61 21.18 3.70 3.61
C GLY A 61 19.85 4.43 3.42
N ARG A 62 19.37 4.61 2.18
CA ARG A 62 18.05 5.17 1.88
C ARG A 62 16.99 4.10 1.66
N PHE A 63 15.73 4.45 1.89
CA PHE A 63 14.59 3.57 1.69
C PHE A 63 13.93 3.84 0.33
N LYS A 64 13.57 2.77 -0.38
CA LYS A 64 12.90 2.86 -1.70
C LYS A 64 11.40 3.06 -1.52
N ILE A 65 10.82 3.92 -2.33
CA ILE A 65 9.37 4.16 -2.39
C ILE A 65 8.83 3.58 -3.69
N PHE A 66 7.88 2.66 -3.56
CA PHE A 66 7.20 2.04 -4.70
C PHE A 66 5.73 2.48 -4.72
N LEU A 67 5.25 2.86 -5.89
CA LEU A 67 3.85 3.17 -6.15
C LEU A 67 3.36 2.27 -7.29
N ASN A 68 2.34 1.44 -7.02
CA ASN A 68 1.78 0.48 -7.99
C ASN A 68 2.80 -0.45 -8.68
N GLY A 69 3.92 -0.74 -8.00
CA GLY A 69 5.00 -1.58 -8.53
C GLY A 69 6.13 -0.82 -9.24
N GLU A 70 5.95 0.48 -9.50
CA GLU A 70 6.99 1.35 -10.04
C GLU A 70 7.84 1.94 -8.91
N TRP A 71 9.15 1.98 -9.10
CA TRP A 71 10.05 2.68 -8.18
C TRP A 71 10.01 4.17 -8.53
N VAL A 72 9.42 4.98 -7.65
CA VAL A 72 9.15 6.40 -7.91
C VAL A 72 10.06 7.35 -7.14
N GLY A 73 10.77 6.88 -6.11
CA GLY A 73 11.63 7.75 -5.32
C GLY A 73 12.32 7.07 -4.14
N LEU A 74 12.94 7.89 -3.31
CA LEU A 74 13.70 7.50 -2.12
C LEU A 74 13.28 8.33 -0.91
N CYS A 75 13.47 7.82 0.30
CA CYS A 75 13.44 8.64 1.50
C CYS A 75 14.54 8.24 2.49
N GLU A 76 15.01 9.20 3.28
CA GLU A 76 16.02 8.98 4.32
C GLU A 76 15.39 8.46 5.62
N ASP A 77 14.28 9.07 6.06
CA ASP A 77 13.55 8.67 7.28
C ASP A 77 12.18 8.06 6.95
N SER A 78 12.14 6.73 6.92
CA SER A 78 10.91 5.96 6.66
C SER A 78 9.85 6.11 7.76
N ILE A 79 10.24 6.41 9.01
CA ILE A 79 9.31 6.53 10.13
C ILE A 79 8.49 7.80 9.97
N THR A 80 9.17 8.93 9.73
CA THR A 80 8.52 10.22 9.52
C THR A 80 7.70 10.21 8.23
N PHE A 81 8.24 9.65 7.14
CA PHE A 81 7.51 9.48 5.87
C PHE A 81 6.18 8.75 6.05
N VAL A 82 6.19 7.57 6.70
CA VAL A 82 4.98 6.77 6.93
C VAL A 82 4.00 7.49 7.87
N SER A 83 4.50 8.21 8.87
CA SER A 83 3.66 9.01 9.78
C SER A 83 2.90 10.10 9.02
N ASN A 84 3.60 10.85 8.17
CA ASN A 84 3.01 11.92 7.36
C ASN A 84 1.99 11.35 6.36
N LEU A 85 2.33 10.29 5.64
CA LEU A 85 1.43 9.64 4.69
C LEU A 85 0.14 9.13 5.36
N LYS A 86 0.26 8.53 6.55
CA LYS A 86 -0.90 8.11 7.35
C LYS A 86 -1.76 9.30 7.76
N ASN A 87 -1.16 10.45 8.06
CA ASN A 87 -1.89 11.66 8.43
C ASN A 87 -2.64 12.25 7.23
N LEU A 88 -2.02 12.31 6.05
CA LEU A 88 -2.69 12.72 4.80
C LEU A 88 -3.91 11.84 4.48
N ARG A 89 -3.81 10.53 4.70
CA ARG A 89 -4.94 9.60 4.53
C ARG A 89 -6.04 9.83 5.57
N ARG A 90 -5.68 10.04 6.84
CA ARG A 90 -6.64 10.28 7.94
C ARG A 90 -7.34 11.64 7.83
N SER A 91 -6.70 12.62 7.21
CA SER A 91 -7.29 13.94 6.92
C SER A 91 -8.07 13.99 5.60
N LEU A 92 -8.21 12.85 4.91
CA LEU A 92 -8.90 12.73 3.62
C LEU A 92 -8.26 13.53 2.48
N ILE A 93 -7.00 13.94 2.61
CA ILE A 93 -6.22 14.55 1.51
C ILE A 93 -5.86 13.46 0.48
N ILE A 94 -5.51 12.26 0.96
CA ILE A 94 -5.37 11.05 0.16
C ILE A 94 -6.60 10.17 0.41
N ASN A 95 -7.10 9.51 -0.64
CA ASN A 95 -8.24 8.61 -0.52
C ASN A 95 -7.97 7.49 0.52
N PRO A 96 -8.92 7.19 1.43
CA PRO A 96 -8.75 6.11 2.41
C PRO A 96 -8.80 4.68 1.85
N GLN A 97 -9.31 4.48 0.62
CA GLN A 97 -9.51 3.19 -0.04
C GLN A 97 -8.25 2.67 -0.72
#